data_AF-A0A558J523-F1
#
_entry.id   AF-A0A558J523-F1
#
_cell.length_a   1.000
_cell.length_b   1.000
_cell.length_c   1.000
_cell.angle_alpha   90.00
_cell.angle_beta   90.00
_cell.angle_gamma   90.00
#
_symmetry.space_group_name_H-M   'P 1'
#
loop_
_entity.id
_entity.type
_entity.pdbx_description
1 polymer ?
#
loop_
_entity_poly.entity_id
_entity_poly.type
_entity_poly.pdbx_seq_one_letter_code
_entity_poly.pdbx_strand_id
1 'polypeptide(L)' 'MNSEIAQHQQLPNLLGLLSSLFFFFGSLLFLPAFASYATVGVWCFVMGSLIMFIIYVMSMKNTGKKRI' A
#
# COMPACT_ATOMS: atom_id res chain seq x y z
N MET A 1 -8.65 -31.52 -13.26
CA MET A 1 -9.13 -30.22 -13.77
C MET A 1 -9.63 -29.42 -12.58
N ASN A 2 -9.10 -28.31 -12.12
CA ASN A 2 -7.99 -27.46 -12.53
C ASN A 2 -7.41 -26.88 -11.23
N SER A 3 -6.12 -26.61 -11.26
CA SER A 3 -5.39 -25.74 -10.36
C SER A 3 -6.02 -24.34 -10.32
N GLU A 4 -7.07 -24.14 -9.54
CA GLU A 4 -7.69 -22.82 -9.35
C GLU A 4 -7.33 -22.38 -7.94
N ILE A 5 -6.07 -21.96 -7.82
CA ILE A 5 -5.64 -20.79 -7.05
C ILE A 5 -6.61 -20.46 -5.91
N ALA A 6 -6.50 -21.18 -4.79
CA ALA A 6 -6.91 -20.67 -3.50
C ALA A 6 -5.97 -19.49 -3.19
N GLN A 7 -6.22 -18.40 -3.92
CA GLN A 7 -5.76 -17.07 -3.62
C GLN A 7 -6.40 -16.80 -2.27
N HIS A 8 -5.71 -17.21 -1.20
CA HIS A 8 -5.86 -16.61 0.10
C HIS A 8 -5.59 -15.13 -0.17
N GLN A 9 -6.62 -14.41 -0.59
CA GLN A 9 -6.76 -12.98 -0.46
C GLN A 9 -6.47 -12.78 1.00
N GLN A 10 -5.19 -12.54 1.30
CA GLN A 10 -4.73 -12.11 2.60
C GLN A 10 -5.62 -10.92 2.85
N LEU A 11 -6.62 -11.11 3.72
CA LEU A 11 -7.62 -10.10 4.03
C LEU A 11 -6.86 -8.79 4.11
N PRO A 12 -7.13 -7.81 3.24
CA PRO A 12 -6.24 -6.68 3.10
C PRO A 12 -6.19 -6.04 4.48
N ASN A 13 -5.05 -6.18 5.16
CA ASN A 13 -4.83 -5.54 6.44
C ASN A 13 -5.19 -4.08 6.19
N LEU A 14 -6.00 -3.46 7.04
CA LEU A 14 -6.53 -2.11 6.77
C LEU A 14 -5.42 -1.12 6.41
N LEU A 15 -4.22 -1.35 6.95
CA LEU A 15 -2.99 -0.63 6.63
C LEU A 15 -2.53 -0.77 5.16
N GLY A 16 -2.62 -1.97 4.58
CA GLY A 16 -2.33 -2.25 3.18
C GLY A 16 -3.37 -1.64 2.23
N LEU A 17 -4.65 -1.66 2.63
CA LEU A 17 -5.70 -0.98 1.88
C LEU A 17 -5.51 0.55 1.90
N LEU A 18 -5.17 1.10 3.08
CA LEU A 18 -4.95 2.53 3.26
C LEU A 18 -3.75 3.03 2.42
N SER A 19 -2.62 2.32 2.44
CA SER A 19 -1.47 2.67 1.58
C SER A 19 -1.81 2.62 0.10
N SER A 20 -2.54 1.61 -0.36
CA SER A 20 -3.00 1.51 -1.75
C SER A 20 -3.90 2.68 -2.14
N LEU A 21 -4.83 3.10 -1.27
CA LEU A 21 -5.67 4.29 -1.50
C LEU A 21 -4.82 5.56 -1.62
N PHE A 22 -3.89 5.78 -0.69
CA PHE A 22 -3.00 6.95 -0.72
C PHE A 22 -2.16 7.00 -2.01
N PHE A 23 -1.66 5.85 -2.47
CA PHE A 23 -0.96 5.76 -3.75
C PHE A 23 -1.85 6.03 -4.95
N PHE A 24 -3.05 5.45 -4.96
CA PHE A 24 -4.02 5.64 -6.04
C PHE A 24 -4.42 7.12 -6.17
N PHE A 25 -4.84 7.75 -5.06
CA PHE A 25 -5.19 9.17 -5.06
C PHE A 25 -3.97 10.06 -5.32
N GLY A 26 -2.81 9.76 -4.73
CA GLY A 26 -1.57 10.46 -5.00
C GLY A 26 -1.23 10.47 -6.50
N SER A 27 -1.38 9.32 -7.17
CA SER A 27 -1.15 9.17 -8.62
C SER A 27 -2.12 10.01 -9.46
N LEU A 28 -3.40 10.11 -9.06
CA LEU A 28 -4.40 10.93 -9.75
C LEU A 28 -4.08 12.42 -9.66
N LEU A 29 -3.50 12.88 -8.54
CA LEU A 29 -3.11 14.29 -8.38
C LEU A 29 -1.88 14.68 -9.22
N PHE A 30 -1.15 13.71 -9.77
CA PHE A 30 -0.08 13.97 -10.75
C PHE A 30 -0.60 14.17 -12.18
N LEU A 31 -1.90 14.00 -12.45
CA LEU A 31 -2.45 14.33 -13.76
C LEU A 31 -2.32 15.82 -14.05
N PRO A 32 -2.09 16.21 -15.32
CA PRO A 32 -1.90 17.60 -15.71
C PRO A 32 -3.12 18.49 -15.39
N ALA A 33 -4.33 17.91 -15.34
CA ALA A 33 -5.54 18.62 -14.93
C ALA A 33 -5.54 19.05 -13.44
N PHE A 34 -4.77 18.36 -12.60
CA PHE A 34 -4.67 18.62 -11.16
C PHE A 34 -3.28 19.11 -10.76
N ALA A 35 -2.49 19.64 -11.71
CA ALA A 35 -1.11 20.08 -11.46
C ALA A 35 -0.99 21.13 -10.33
N SER A 36 -2.03 21.94 -10.10
CA SER A 36 -2.10 22.87 -8.96
C SER A 36 -2.13 22.17 -7.59
N TYR A 37 -2.66 20.94 -7.54
CA TYR A 37 -2.70 20.08 -6.36
C TYR A 37 -1.56 19.05 -6.33
N ALA A 38 -0.59 19.14 -7.24
CA ALA A 38 0.53 18.19 -7.31
C ALA A 38 1.29 18.09 -5.98
N THR A 39 1.45 19.20 -5.25
CA THR A 39 2.05 19.19 -3.91
C THR A 39 1.30 18.28 -2.94
N VAL A 40 -0.04 18.32 -2.94
CA VAL A 40 -0.87 17.44 -2.11
C VAL A 40 -0.73 15.98 -2.57
N GLY A 41 -0.66 15.75 -3.88
CA GLY A 41 -0.39 14.43 -4.46
C GLY A 41 0.93 13.82 -3.99
N VAL A 42 2.00 14.63 -3.98
CA VAL A 42 3.32 14.24 -3.46
C VAL A 42 3.24 13.85 -1.98
N TRP A 43 2.57 14.65 -1.14
CA TRP A 43 2.41 14.32 0.28
C TRP A 43 1.61 13.03 0.49
N CYS A 44 0.54 12.81 -0.28
CA CYS A 44 -0.19 11.54 -0.26
C CYS A 44 0.70 10.36 -0.68
N PHE A 45 1.54 10.54 -1.69
CA PHE A 45 2.45 9.51 -2.18
C PHE A 45 3.54 9.17 -1.15
N VAL A 46 4.10 10.18 -0.48
CA VAL A 46 5.08 10.02 0.61
C VAL A 46 4.46 9.27 1.79
N MET A 47 3.26 9.67 2.23
CA MET A 47 2.55 9.00 3.32
C MET A 47 2.18 7.55 2.98
N GLY A 48 1.67 7.30 1.77
CA GLY A 48 1.36 5.96 1.28
C GLY A 48 2.60 5.06 1.25
N SER A 49 3.75 5.59 0.80
CA SER A 49 5.03 4.89 0.79
C SER A 49 5.52 4.55 2.20
N LEU A 50 5.39 5.50 3.14
CA LEU A 50 5.79 5.28 4.54
C LEU A 50 4.97 4.17 5.19
N ILE A 51 3.66 4.16 4.96
CA ILE A 51 2.76 3.11 5.47
C ILE A 51 3.14 1.75 4.90
N MET A 52 3.40 1.65 3.60
CA MET A 52 3.85 0.42 2.96
C MET A 52 5.20 -0.06 3.53
N PHE A 53 6.12 0.87 3.77
CA PHE A 53 7.40 0.58 4.40
C PHE A 53 7.23 0.01 5.82
N ILE A 54 6.36 0.62 6.64
CA ILE A 54 6.06 0.12 7.99
C ILE A 54 5.43 -1.28 7.93
N ILE A 55 4.48 -1.52 7.02
CA ILE A 55 3.89 -2.86 6.82
C ILE A 55 4.98 -3.88 6.50
N TYR A 56 5.89 -3.54 5.59
CA TYR A 56 6.97 -4.43 5.18
C TYR A 56 7.92 -4.73 6.35
N VAL A 57 8.36 -3.70 7.09
CA VAL A 57 9.22 -3.83 8.27
C VAL A 57 8.54 -4.66 9.36
N MET A 58 7.26 -4.42 9.63
CA MET A 58 6.46 -5.22 10.58
C MET A 58 6.31 -6.67 10.11
N SER A 59 6.07 -6.89 8.82
CA SER A 59 5.99 -8.22 8.20
C SER A 59 7.31 -8.98 8.36
N MET A 60 8.44 -8.31 8.13
CA MET A 60 9.77 -8.88 8.37
C MET A 60 9.99 -9.26 9.84
N LYS A 61 9.62 -8.37 10.79
CA LYS A 61 9.69 -8.68 12.23
C LYS A 61 8.78 -9.85 12.64
N ASN A 62 7.56 -9.91 12.13
CA ASN A 62 6.62 -10.98 12.47
C ASN A 62 7.06 -12.35 11.93
N THR A 63 7.77 -12.37 10.80
CA THR A 63 8.36 -13.59 10.24
C THR A 63 9.42 -14.21 11.16
N GLY A 64 10.09 -13.40 12.01
CA GLY A 64 11.01 -13.89 13.04
C GLY A 64 10.33 -14.52 14.25
N LYS A 65 9.10 -14.09 14.59
CA LYS A 65 8.35 -14.58 15.77
C LYS A 65 7.59 -15.88 15.50
N LYS A 66 7.30 -16.20 14.24
CA LYS A 66 6.52 -17.39 13.84
C LYS A 66 7.36 -18.68 13.70
N ARG A 67 8.65 -18.63 14.07
CA ARG A 67 9.62 -19.76 14.01
C ARG A 67 10.07 -20.25 15.39
N ILE A 68 9.26 -20.06 16.43
CA ILE A 68 9.44 -20.67 17.76
C ILE A 68 8.12 -21.25 18.22
#